data_AF-K5X4C3-F1
#
_entry.id   AF-K5X4C3-F1
#
_cell.length_a   1.000
_cell.length_b   1.000
_cell.length_c   1.000
_cell.angle_alpha   90.00
_cell.angle_beta   90.00
_cell.angle_gamma   90.00
#
_symmetry.space_group_name_H-M   'P 1'
#
loop_
_entity.id
_entity.type
_entity.pdbx_description
1 polymer ?
#
loop_
_entity_poly.entity_id
_entity_poly.type
_entity_poly.pdbx_seq_one_letter_code
_entity_poly.pdbx_strand_id
1 'polypeptide(L)'
;MSWELSHASASSASHSTTHSVPSSALVVYEFLITISNEIDIVWKRPVTVSAVLFGSIRWCMLLTATFELAPIIPNNCAPLYILIRVFLLIGYTQTALFSALRVFAISNRSHIWSLVVFALSMVPFMTNLVDAAMTKYTAVTDPIFGTTCDTNFPFSPQADNILTYITRSSLVLADTIVLVLTWIKTFGNWRRARSVNVQVSLTTCLLRDGQHHLFHSFVSGQHSPDANLQFC
;
A
#
# COMPACT_ATOMS: atom_id res chain seq x y z
N MET A 1 11.13 -27.19 -27.76
CA MET A 1 10.92 -25.79 -28.22
C MET A 1 9.47 -25.32 -28.11
N SER A 2 8.50 -25.82 -28.90
CA SER A 2 7.08 -25.44 -28.72
C SER A 2 6.46 -25.92 -27.40
N TRP A 3 6.84 -27.12 -26.93
CA TRP A 3 6.38 -27.69 -25.67
C TRP A 3 6.98 -27.02 -24.42
N GLU A 4 8.20 -26.47 -24.50
CA GLU A 4 8.83 -25.74 -23.40
C GLU A 4 8.22 -24.34 -23.21
N LEU A 5 7.82 -23.69 -24.30
CA LEU A 5 7.10 -22.41 -24.26
C LEU A 5 5.71 -22.57 -23.64
N SER A 6 4.99 -23.66 -23.92
CA SER A 6 3.70 -23.96 -23.30
C SER A 6 3.81 -24.26 -21.79
N HIS A 7 4.91 -24.86 -21.33
CA HIS A 7 5.13 -25.05 -19.89
C HIS A 7 5.52 -23.75 -19.18
N ALA A 8 6.28 -22.87 -19.84
CA ALA A 8 6.62 -21.55 -19.31
C ALA A 8 5.39 -20.64 -19.18
N SER A 9 4.50 -20.59 -20.19
CA SER A 9 3.27 -19.80 -20.14
C SER A 9 2.27 -20.32 -19.11
N ALA A 10 2.13 -21.64 -18.98
CA ALA A 10 1.29 -22.28 -17.97
C ALA A 10 1.73 -21.96 -16.52
N SER A 11 3.04 -21.81 -16.29
CA SER A 11 3.59 -21.45 -14.97
C SER A 11 3.34 -19.98 -14.57
N SER A 12 3.34 -19.07 -15.54
CA SER A 12 3.08 -17.63 -15.30
C SER A 12 1.59 -17.33 -15.06
N ALA A 13 0.70 -18.02 -15.78
CA ALA A 13 -0.75 -17.85 -15.63
C ALA A 13 -1.30 -18.49 -14.33
N SER A 14 -0.75 -19.64 -13.92
CA SER A 14 -1.12 -20.33 -12.67
C SER A 14 -0.70 -19.57 -11.41
N HIS A 15 0.40 -18.81 -11.46
CA HIS A 15 0.79 -17.89 -10.38
C HIS A 15 -0.09 -16.64 -10.28
N SER A 16 -0.73 -16.19 -11.36
CA SER A 16 -1.46 -14.91 -11.36
C SER A 16 -2.90 -15.04 -10.87
N THR A 17 -3.58 -16.12 -11.25
CA THR A 17 -5.02 -16.36 -10.97
C THR A 17 -5.29 -16.99 -9.60
N THR A 18 -4.36 -17.78 -9.07
CA THR A 18 -4.50 -18.42 -7.75
C THR A 18 -4.26 -17.44 -6.59
N HIS A 19 -3.54 -16.32 -6.86
CA HIS A 19 -3.15 -15.33 -5.85
C HIS A 19 -4.13 -14.14 -5.70
N SER A 20 -4.93 -13.82 -6.73
CA SER A 20 -5.83 -12.67 -6.73
C SER A 20 -7.15 -12.94 -5.98
N VAL A 21 -7.72 -14.13 -6.12
CA VAL A 21 -9.02 -14.49 -5.50
C VAL A 21 -9.00 -14.39 -3.96
N PRO A 22 -8.00 -14.93 -3.22
CA PRO A 22 -7.95 -14.79 -1.77
C PRO A 22 -7.77 -13.33 -1.32
N SER A 23 -6.99 -12.56 -2.08
CA SER A 23 -6.69 -11.15 -1.80
C SER A 23 -7.94 -10.28 -1.94
N SER A 24 -8.72 -10.48 -3.00
CA SER A 24 -9.99 -9.76 -3.23
C SER A 24 -11.04 -10.06 -2.14
N ALA A 25 -11.15 -11.31 -1.69
CA ALA A 25 -12.09 -11.71 -0.65
C ALA A 25 -11.76 -11.04 0.69
N LEU A 26 -10.47 -10.94 1.03
CA LEU A 26 -10.00 -10.25 2.23
C LEU A 26 -10.28 -8.75 2.18
N VAL A 27 -10.10 -8.11 1.01
CA VAL A 27 -10.43 -6.69 0.82
C VAL A 27 -11.92 -6.43 1.03
N VAL A 28 -12.80 -7.27 0.48
CA VAL A 28 -14.25 -7.14 0.65
C VAL A 28 -14.65 -7.40 2.10
N TYR A 29 -14.04 -8.40 2.76
CA TYR A 29 -14.29 -8.70 4.17
C TYR A 29 -13.92 -7.52 5.09
N GLU A 30 -12.70 -7.00 4.94
CA GLU A 30 -12.21 -5.82 5.69
C GLU A 30 -13.08 -4.60 5.42
N PHE A 31 -13.61 -4.47 4.21
CA PHE A 31 -14.55 -3.41 3.88
C PHE A 31 -15.87 -3.54 4.66
N LEU A 32 -16.46 -4.73 4.70
CA LEU A 32 -17.75 -4.94 5.37
C LEU A 32 -17.67 -4.68 6.87
N ILE A 33 -16.58 -5.08 7.53
CA ILE A 33 -16.43 -4.90 8.98
C ILE A 33 -16.16 -3.43 9.36
N THR A 34 -15.40 -2.69 8.55
CA THR A 34 -15.02 -1.32 8.90
C THR A 34 -16.02 -0.24 8.44
N ILE A 35 -16.99 -0.57 7.57
CA ILE A 35 -17.89 0.45 7.01
C ILE A 35 -18.79 1.10 8.08
N SER A 36 -19.27 0.33 9.06
CA SER A 36 -20.13 0.87 10.14
C SER A 36 -19.39 1.94 10.94
N ASN A 37 -18.15 1.64 11.33
CA ASN A 37 -17.30 2.58 12.06
C ASN A 37 -16.89 3.77 11.18
N GLU A 38 -16.67 3.55 9.89
CA GLU A 38 -16.31 4.63 8.97
C GLU A 38 -17.44 5.65 8.82
N ILE A 39 -18.68 5.18 8.65
CA ILE A 39 -19.86 6.05 8.55
C ILE A 39 -19.99 6.92 9.81
N ASP A 40 -19.78 6.34 10.99
CA ASP A 40 -19.90 7.06 12.25
C ASP A 40 -18.77 8.09 12.49
N ILE A 41 -17.56 7.81 12.04
CA ILE A 41 -16.37 8.64 12.34
C ILE A 41 -16.13 9.68 11.25
N VAL A 42 -16.25 9.27 9.98
CA VAL A 42 -15.84 10.06 8.81
C VAL A 42 -17.01 10.84 8.23
N TRP A 43 -18.19 10.21 8.13
CA TRP A 43 -19.33 10.77 7.39
C TRP A 43 -20.31 11.58 8.25
N LYS A 44 -20.29 11.40 9.58
CA LYS A 44 -21.07 12.24 10.53
C LYS A 44 -20.43 13.61 10.83
N ARG A 45 -19.15 13.80 10.48
CA ARG A 45 -18.40 15.05 10.69
C ARG A 45 -18.37 15.87 9.39
N PRO A 46 -18.10 17.18 9.44
CA PRO A 46 -17.94 17.97 8.21
C PRO A 46 -16.88 17.33 7.31
N VAL A 47 -17.21 17.21 6.02
CA VAL A 47 -16.36 16.54 5.03
C VAL A 47 -15.00 17.26 4.95
N THR A 48 -13.96 16.61 5.45
CA THR A 48 -12.57 17.11 5.37
C THR A 48 -11.88 16.54 4.13
N VAL A 49 -10.87 17.22 3.62
CA VAL A 49 -10.08 16.74 2.46
C VAL A 49 -9.49 15.34 2.72
N SER A 50 -9.02 15.08 3.94
CA SER A 50 -8.51 13.76 4.34
C SER A 50 -9.59 12.67 4.36
N ALA A 51 -10.83 13.02 4.71
CA ALA A 51 -11.97 12.09 4.67
C ALA A 51 -12.30 11.67 3.23
N VAL A 52 -12.35 12.64 2.30
CA VAL A 52 -12.59 12.36 0.87
C VAL A 52 -11.47 11.49 0.29
N LEU A 53 -10.22 11.80 0.63
CA LEU A 53 -9.06 11.05 0.16
C LEU A 53 -9.06 9.60 0.68
N PHE A 54 -9.42 9.39 1.95
CA PHE A 54 -9.55 8.05 2.52
C PHE A 54 -10.65 7.24 1.82
N GLY A 55 -11.83 7.85 1.64
CA GLY A 55 -12.92 7.23 0.91
C GLY A 55 -12.52 6.86 -0.52
N SER A 56 -11.84 7.76 -1.24
CA SER A 56 -11.41 7.51 -2.62
C SER A 56 -10.41 6.35 -2.73
N ILE A 57 -9.47 6.21 -1.80
CA ILE A 57 -8.51 5.08 -1.77
C ILE A 57 -9.25 3.76 -1.61
N ARG A 58 -10.21 3.72 -0.68
CA ARG A 58 -11.01 2.55 -0.37
C ARG A 58 -11.86 2.11 -1.56
N TRP A 59 -12.52 3.05 -2.23
CA TRP A 59 -13.29 2.77 -3.45
C TRP A 59 -12.41 2.31 -4.61
N CYS A 60 -11.22 2.89 -4.79
CA CYS A 60 -10.29 2.43 -5.82
C CYS A 60 -9.86 0.98 -5.58
N MET A 61 -9.53 0.60 -4.35
CA MET A 61 -9.18 -0.79 -4.01
C MET A 61 -10.33 -1.77 -4.27
N LEU A 62 -11.55 -1.39 -3.89
CA LEU A 62 -12.73 -2.21 -4.16
C LEU A 62 -12.99 -2.39 -5.66
N LEU A 63 -12.92 -1.31 -6.43
CA LEU A 63 -13.13 -1.35 -7.88
C LEU A 63 -12.09 -2.23 -8.56
N THR A 64 -10.83 -2.11 -8.19
CA THR A 64 -9.76 -3.00 -8.69
C THR A 64 -10.09 -4.47 -8.39
N ALA A 65 -10.48 -4.78 -7.15
CA ALA A 65 -10.84 -6.15 -6.75
C ALA A 65 -12.07 -6.70 -7.52
N THR A 66 -13.10 -5.89 -7.79
CA THR A 66 -14.24 -6.33 -8.59
C THR A 66 -13.88 -6.55 -10.06
N PHE A 67 -13.01 -5.71 -10.65
CA PHE A 67 -12.56 -5.93 -12.03
C PHE A 67 -11.67 -7.17 -12.17
N GLU A 68 -10.87 -7.51 -11.14
CA GLU A 68 -10.08 -8.75 -11.12
C GLU A 68 -10.95 -10.02 -11.09
N LEU A 69 -12.16 -9.94 -10.53
CA LEU A 69 -13.10 -11.06 -10.47
C LEU A 69 -13.97 -11.19 -11.73
N ALA A 70 -13.92 -10.23 -12.64
CA ALA A 70 -14.74 -10.24 -13.84
C ALA A 70 -14.22 -11.29 -14.86
N PRO A 71 -15.11 -12.01 -15.56
CA PRO A 71 -14.70 -13.04 -16.50
C PRO A 71 -13.98 -12.44 -17.72
N ILE A 72 -12.85 -13.06 -18.08
CA ILE A 72 -12.05 -12.67 -19.23
C ILE A 72 -12.64 -13.30 -20.50
N ILE A 73 -12.89 -12.46 -21.49
CA ILE A 73 -13.44 -12.78 -22.81
C ILE A 73 -12.51 -12.11 -23.85
N PRO A 74 -12.31 -12.66 -25.06
CA PRO A 74 -11.33 -12.12 -26.01
C PRO A 74 -11.49 -10.62 -26.31
N ASN A 75 -12.71 -10.09 -26.25
CA ASN A 75 -13.04 -8.70 -26.54
C ASN A 75 -12.85 -7.73 -25.35
N ASN A 76 -12.84 -8.22 -24.11
CA ASN A 76 -12.76 -7.39 -22.90
C ASN A 76 -11.37 -7.45 -22.24
N CYS A 77 -10.48 -8.30 -22.73
CA CYS A 77 -9.14 -8.52 -22.19
C CYS A 77 -8.33 -7.21 -22.01
N ALA A 78 -8.03 -6.51 -23.10
CA ALA A 78 -7.28 -5.24 -23.05
C ALA A 78 -7.99 -4.15 -22.21
N PRO A 79 -9.28 -3.83 -22.42
CA PRO A 79 -9.92 -2.76 -21.66
C PRO A 79 -10.04 -3.07 -20.15
N LEU A 80 -10.25 -4.33 -19.76
CA LEU A 80 -10.32 -4.73 -18.35
C LEU A 80 -8.98 -4.52 -17.64
N TYR A 81 -7.87 -4.97 -18.24
CA TYR A 81 -6.54 -4.75 -17.67
C TYR A 81 -6.16 -3.27 -17.63
N ILE A 82 -6.49 -2.50 -18.67
CA ILE A 82 -6.26 -1.05 -18.68
C ILE A 82 -7.04 -0.39 -17.53
N LEU A 83 -8.31 -0.77 -17.30
CA LEU A 83 -9.10 -0.25 -16.19
C LEU A 83 -8.46 -0.56 -14.83
N ILE A 84 -8.06 -1.82 -14.61
CA ILE A 84 -7.35 -2.24 -13.39
C ILE A 84 -6.10 -1.38 -13.17
N ARG A 85 -5.26 -1.23 -14.20
CA ARG A 85 -4.04 -0.40 -14.13
C ARG A 85 -4.35 1.06 -13.82
N VAL A 86 -5.42 1.62 -14.39
CA VAL A 86 -5.83 3.01 -14.12
C VAL A 86 -6.25 3.19 -12.66
N PHE A 87 -7.08 2.32 -12.11
CA PHE A 87 -7.48 2.41 -10.68
C PHE A 87 -6.28 2.24 -9.74
N LEU A 88 -5.36 1.37 -10.10
CA LEU A 88 -4.13 1.14 -9.36
C LEU A 88 -3.19 2.37 -9.40
N LEU A 89 -3.05 3.03 -10.55
CA LEU A 89 -2.30 4.29 -10.68
C LEU A 89 -2.93 5.41 -9.85
N ILE A 90 -4.26 5.54 -9.88
CA ILE A 90 -4.98 6.48 -9.02
C ILE A 90 -4.68 6.20 -7.55
N GLY A 91 -4.71 4.92 -7.14
CA GLY A 91 -4.35 4.49 -5.79
C GLY A 91 -2.96 4.96 -5.38
N TYR A 92 -1.93 4.77 -6.22
CA TYR A 92 -0.58 5.25 -5.91
C TYR A 92 -0.51 6.77 -5.69
N THR A 93 -1.17 7.55 -6.56
CA THR A 93 -1.19 9.01 -6.40
C THR A 93 -1.86 9.43 -5.10
N GLN A 94 -2.95 8.77 -4.72
CA GLN A 94 -3.67 9.05 -3.47
C GLN A 94 -2.82 8.69 -2.25
N THR A 95 -2.13 7.55 -2.27
CA THR A 95 -1.22 7.15 -1.17
C THR A 95 -0.03 8.09 -1.03
N ALA A 96 0.55 8.54 -2.14
CA ALA A 96 1.64 9.51 -2.15
C ALA A 96 1.17 10.87 -1.59
N LEU A 97 -0.03 11.31 -1.99
CA LEU A 97 -0.62 12.54 -1.48
C LEU A 97 -0.90 12.45 0.02
N PHE A 98 -1.44 11.32 0.49
CA PHE A 98 -1.71 11.10 1.91
C PHE A 98 -0.42 11.15 2.75
N SER A 99 0.64 10.49 2.27
CA SER A 99 1.96 10.51 2.91
C SER A 99 2.54 11.94 3.00
N ALA A 100 2.47 12.68 1.88
CA ALA A 100 2.92 14.07 1.83
C ALA A 100 2.13 14.98 2.77
N LEU A 101 0.80 14.88 2.79
CA LEU A 101 -0.07 15.66 3.67
C LEU A 101 0.23 15.37 5.16
N ARG A 102 0.51 14.11 5.50
CA ARG A 102 0.90 13.73 6.87
C ARG A 102 2.20 14.42 7.28
N VAL A 103 3.21 14.41 6.42
CA VAL A 103 4.49 15.09 6.69
C VAL A 103 4.32 16.60 6.74
N PHE A 104 3.49 17.16 5.87
CA PHE A 104 3.20 18.59 5.83
C PHE A 104 2.58 19.09 7.14
N ALA A 105 1.60 18.36 7.67
CA ALA A 105 0.95 18.67 8.95
C ALA A 105 1.94 18.58 10.13
N ILE A 106 2.77 17.52 10.16
CA ILE A 106 3.76 17.29 11.24
C ILE A 106 4.91 18.30 11.17
N SER A 107 5.30 18.71 9.97
CA SER A 107 6.49 19.51 9.77
C SER A 107 6.26 21.01 10.00
N ASN A 108 5.12 21.41 10.56
CA ASN A 108 4.75 22.81 10.82
C ASN A 108 4.94 23.69 9.58
N ARG A 109 4.40 23.24 8.44
CA ARG A 109 4.44 23.94 7.14
C ARG A 109 5.80 24.01 6.44
N SER A 110 6.82 23.25 6.87
CA SER A 110 8.06 23.15 6.08
C SER A 110 7.85 22.29 4.82
N HIS A 111 7.75 22.94 3.67
CA HIS A 111 7.43 22.31 2.38
C HIS A 111 8.52 21.34 1.86
N ILE A 112 9.78 21.50 2.30
CA ILE A 112 10.92 20.72 1.79
C ILE A 112 10.74 19.22 2.08
N TRP A 113 10.55 18.84 3.35
CA TRP A 113 10.39 17.44 3.73
C TRP A 113 9.15 16.78 3.13
N SER A 114 8.06 17.55 3.02
CA SER A 114 6.84 17.08 2.36
C SER A 114 7.06 16.80 0.88
N LEU A 115 7.83 17.66 0.18
CA LEU A 115 8.14 17.50 -1.23
C LEU A 115 9.07 16.32 -1.47
N VAL A 116 10.06 16.12 -0.60
CA VAL A 116 10.96 14.95 -0.65
C VAL A 116 10.14 13.67 -0.52
N VAL A 117 9.31 13.53 0.51
CA VAL A 117 8.48 12.33 0.69
C VAL A 117 7.53 12.13 -0.50
N PHE A 118 6.88 13.19 -0.98
CA PHE A 118 6.04 13.10 -2.17
C PHE A 118 6.79 12.60 -3.41
N ALA A 119 8.00 13.12 -3.66
CA ALA A 119 8.82 12.71 -4.79
C ALA A 119 9.23 11.23 -4.70
N LEU A 120 9.67 10.76 -3.51
CA LEU A 120 10.00 9.35 -3.32
C LEU A 120 8.75 8.44 -3.45
N SER A 121 7.60 8.87 -2.95
CA SER A 121 6.34 8.11 -3.05
C SER A 121 5.71 8.13 -4.44
N MET A 122 6.15 9.01 -5.36
CA MET A 122 5.70 9.04 -6.76
C MET A 122 6.47 8.09 -7.68
N VAL A 123 7.60 7.52 -7.23
CA VAL A 123 8.38 6.55 -8.03
C VAL A 123 7.55 5.32 -8.43
N PRO A 124 6.74 4.69 -7.55
CA PRO A 124 5.83 3.61 -7.95
C PRO A 124 4.85 4.02 -9.03
N PHE A 125 4.29 5.23 -8.96
CA PHE A 125 3.37 5.72 -9.99
C PHE A 125 4.08 5.78 -11.35
N MET A 126 5.27 6.38 -11.42
CA MET A 126 6.00 6.51 -12.68
C MET A 126 6.40 5.16 -13.27
N THR A 127 6.88 4.24 -12.43
CA THR A 127 7.30 2.91 -12.89
C THR A 127 6.12 2.08 -13.38
N ASN A 128 5.00 2.09 -12.65
CA ASN A 128 3.78 1.40 -13.08
C ASN A 128 3.13 2.07 -14.31
N LEU A 129 3.30 3.38 -14.49
CA LEU A 129 2.80 4.09 -15.67
C LEU A 129 3.58 3.69 -16.92
N VAL A 130 4.91 3.62 -16.83
CA VAL A 130 5.76 3.14 -17.93
C VAL A 130 5.46 1.67 -18.24
N ASP A 131 5.27 0.84 -17.21
CA ASP A 131 4.84 -0.54 -17.36
C ASP A 131 3.51 -0.64 -18.15
N ALA A 132 2.49 0.09 -17.70
CA ALA A 132 1.18 0.08 -18.32
C ALA A 132 1.17 0.65 -19.76
N ALA A 133 2.00 1.67 -20.04
CA ALA A 133 2.06 2.30 -21.36
C ALA A 133 2.80 1.44 -22.40
N MET A 134 3.76 0.63 -21.96
CA MET A 134 4.60 -0.18 -22.86
C MET A 134 4.10 -1.62 -22.99
N THR A 135 3.30 -2.11 -22.04
CA THR A 135 2.71 -3.44 -22.08
C THR A 135 1.70 -3.57 -23.22
N LYS A 136 1.85 -4.62 -24.03
CA LYS A 136 0.88 -5.01 -25.06
C LYS A 136 0.01 -6.16 -24.55
N TYR A 137 -1.31 -6.02 -24.68
CA TYR A 137 -2.28 -7.01 -24.24
C TYR A 137 -2.75 -7.84 -25.44
N THR A 138 -2.61 -9.16 -25.37
CA THR A 138 -3.05 -10.11 -26.40
C THR A 138 -3.89 -11.21 -25.78
N ALA A 139 -5.08 -11.47 -26.32
CA ALA A 139 -5.91 -12.58 -25.87
C ALA A 139 -5.38 -13.89 -26.46
N VAL A 140 -5.08 -14.86 -25.59
CA VAL A 140 -4.61 -16.20 -25.97
C VAL A 140 -5.65 -17.22 -25.51
N THR A 141 -5.82 -18.29 -26.28
CA THR A 141 -6.73 -19.39 -25.91
C THR A 141 -5.91 -20.55 -25.40
N ASP A 142 -6.02 -20.83 -24.10
CA ASP A 142 -5.37 -21.95 -23.44
C ASP A 142 -6.32 -23.15 -23.36
N PRO A 143 -5.84 -24.38 -23.67
CA PRO A 143 -6.67 -25.57 -23.71
C PRO A 143 -7.22 -26.00 -22.34
N ILE A 144 -6.64 -25.51 -21.24
CA ILE A 144 -6.99 -25.90 -19.87
C ILE A 144 -7.88 -24.84 -19.19
N PHE A 145 -7.59 -23.56 -19.40
CA PHE A 145 -8.20 -22.45 -18.65
C PHE A 145 -9.12 -21.57 -19.50
N GLY A 146 -9.26 -21.86 -20.79
CA GLY A 146 -10.06 -21.06 -21.71
C GLY A 146 -9.31 -19.81 -22.20
N THR A 147 -10.00 -18.69 -22.36
CA THR A 147 -9.36 -17.45 -22.84
C THR A 147 -8.61 -16.76 -21.71
N THR A 148 -7.31 -16.55 -21.89
CA THR A 148 -6.44 -15.81 -20.97
C THR A 148 -5.88 -14.55 -21.65
N CYS A 149 -5.43 -13.60 -20.85
CA CYS A 149 -4.76 -12.40 -21.33
C CYS A 149 -3.26 -12.56 -21.16
N ASP A 150 -2.54 -12.59 -22.27
CA ASP A 150 -1.08 -12.52 -22.26
C ASP A 150 -0.61 -11.06 -22.37
N THR A 151 0.42 -10.73 -21.60
CA THR A 151 1.00 -9.39 -21.52
C THR A 151 2.43 -9.43 -22.03
N ASN A 152 2.67 -8.78 -23.16
CA ASN A 152 3.97 -8.69 -23.78
C ASN A 152 4.64 -7.36 -23.40
N PHE A 153 5.61 -7.42 -22.49
CA PHE A 153 6.40 -6.26 -22.07
C PHE A 153 7.72 -6.19 -22.86
N PRO A 154 8.06 -5.05 -23.49
CA PRO A 154 9.20 -4.97 -24.42
C PRO A 154 10.58 -4.91 -23.75
N PHE A 155 10.68 -4.97 -22.42
CA PHE A 155 11.94 -4.86 -21.70
C PHE A 155 12.49 -6.22 -21.27
N SER A 156 13.82 -6.29 -21.10
CA SER A 156 14.52 -7.48 -20.61
C SER A 156 14.13 -7.78 -19.15
N PRO A 157 14.01 -9.06 -18.73
CA PRO A 157 13.65 -9.43 -17.36
C PRO A 157 14.59 -8.83 -16.30
N GLN A 158 15.87 -8.62 -16.62
CA GLN A 158 16.82 -7.99 -15.69
C GLN A 158 16.48 -6.52 -15.45
N ALA A 159 16.05 -5.78 -16.50
CA ALA A 159 15.71 -4.38 -16.39
C ALA A 159 14.45 -4.18 -15.53
N ASP A 160 13.46 -5.06 -15.68
CA ASP A 160 12.23 -5.05 -14.88
C ASP A 160 12.49 -5.31 -13.39
N ASN A 161 13.34 -6.30 -13.08
CA ASN A 161 13.77 -6.57 -11.71
C ASN A 161 14.47 -5.36 -11.08
N ILE A 162 15.41 -4.73 -11.79
CA ILE A 162 16.12 -3.54 -11.31
C ILE A 162 15.14 -2.40 -11.03
N LEU A 163 14.19 -2.16 -11.93
CA LEU A 163 13.19 -1.11 -11.77
C LEU A 163 12.30 -1.37 -10.54
N THR A 164 11.87 -2.62 -10.35
CA THR A 164 11.10 -3.06 -9.18
C THR A 164 11.88 -2.85 -7.88
N TYR A 165 13.18 -3.19 -7.85
CA TYR A 165 14.03 -2.95 -6.69
C TYR A 165 14.14 -1.47 -6.34
N ILE A 166 14.37 -0.62 -7.35
CA ILE A 166 14.47 0.83 -7.16
C ILE A 166 13.15 1.37 -6.57
N THR A 167 12.02 1.02 -7.16
CA THR A 167 10.69 1.44 -6.70
C THR A 167 10.39 1.00 -5.27
N ARG A 168 10.71 -0.25 -4.92
CA ARG A 168 10.48 -0.76 -3.56
C ARG A 168 11.39 -0.05 -2.55
N SER A 169 12.66 0.15 -2.89
CA SER A 169 13.60 0.84 -2.02
C SER A 169 13.22 2.30 -1.76
N SER A 170 12.73 3.02 -2.78
CA SER A 170 12.32 4.42 -2.63
C SER A 170 11.08 4.56 -1.74
N LEU A 171 10.14 3.62 -1.85
CA LEU A 171 8.94 3.61 -1.01
C LEU A 171 9.29 3.35 0.46
N VAL A 172 10.12 2.33 0.72
CA VAL A 172 10.61 2.01 2.07
C VAL A 172 11.37 3.19 2.68
N LEU A 173 12.20 3.87 1.88
CA LEU A 173 12.92 5.05 2.32
C LEU A 173 11.96 6.20 2.64
N ALA A 174 10.92 6.42 1.82
CA ALA A 174 9.89 7.42 2.09
C ALA A 174 9.19 7.15 3.43
N ASP A 175 8.75 5.91 3.67
CA ASP A 175 8.07 5.53 4.91
C ASP A 175 8.98 5.68 6.13
N THR A 176 10.26 5.30 5.98
CA THR A 176 11.26 5.47 7.04
C THR A 176 11.44 6.95 7.39
N ILE A 177 11.51 7.84 6.39
CA ILE A 177 11.60 9.28 6.60
C ILE A 177 10.35 9.80 7.31
N VAL A 178 9.15 9.39 6.90
CA VAL A 178 7.88 9.78 7.54
C VAL A 178 7.88 9.37 9.00
N LEU A 179 8.28 8.13 9.32
CA LEU A 179 8.33 7.61 10.68
C LEU A 179 9.34 8.39 11.53
N VAL A 180 10.56 8.61 11.03
CA VAL A 180 11.61 9.35 11.72
C VAL A 180 11.19 10.80 11.98
N LEU A 181 10.62 11.50 11.00
CA LEU A 181 10.13 12.87 11.17
C LEU A 181 8.97 12.94 12.17
N THR A 182 8.04 11.97 12.11
CA THR A 182 6.94 11.85 13.07
C THR A 182 7.49 11.68 14.48
N TRP A 183 8.50 10.83 14.65
CA TRP A 183 9.14 10.58 15.94
C TRP A 183 9.83 11.82 16.48
N ILE A 184 10.72 12.44 15.69
CA ILE A 184 11.48 13.64 16.11
C ILE A 184 10.54 14.76 16.55
N LYS A 185 9.48 15.04 15.78
CA LYS A 185 8.53 16.11 16.12
C LYS A 185 7.66 15.75 17.32
N THR A 186 7.19 14.51 17.42
CA THR A 186 6.40 14.05 18.56
C THR A 186 7.22 14.12 19.85
N PHE A 187 8.44 13.58 19.86
CA PHE A 187 9.32 13.59 21.02
C PHE A 187 9.78 15.00 21.37
N GLY A 188 10.06 15.84 20.37
CA GLY A 188 10.37 17.25 20.58
C GLY A 188 9.22 18.00 21.27
N ASN A 189 7.98 17.79 20.82
CA ASN A 189 6.81 18.41 21.43
C ASN A 189 6.55 17.89 22.84
N TRP A 190 6.69 16.58 23.06
CA TRP A 190 6.55 15.95 24.37
C TRP A 190 7.60 16.46 25.37
N ARG A 191 8.87 16.58 24.95
CA ARG A 191 9.95 17.11 25.79
C ARG A 191 9.69 18.58 26.16
N ARG A 192 9.20 19.39 25.22
CA ARG A 192 8.82 20.80 25.46
C ARG A 192 7.62 20.94 26.39
N ALA A 193 6.59 20.10 26.23
CA ALA A 193 5.43 20.09 27.12
C ALA A 193 5.84 19.72 28.57
N ARG A 194 6.77 18.77 28.72
CA ARG A 194 7.32 18.38 30.01
C ARG A 194 8.19 19.46 30.65
N SER A 195 8.94 20.24 29.88
CA SER A 195 9.71 21.37 30.41
C SER A 195 8.84 22.54 30.90
N VAL A 196 7.59 22.65 30.43
CA VAL A 196 6.64 23.71 30.82
C VAL A 196 5.67 23.22 31.91
N ASN A 197 5.91 22.06 32.53
CA ASN A 197 5.11 21.50 33.62
C ASN A 197 3.60 21.40 33.31
N VAL A 198 3.25 21.24 32.02
CA VAL A 198 1.89 20.88 31.63
C VAL A 198 1.73 19.41 32.00
N GLN A 199 0.93 19.13 33.03
CA GLN A 199 0.55 17.78 33.43
C GLN A 199 -0.24 17.10 32.30
N VAL A 200 0.47 16.55 31.31
CA VAL A 200 -0.09 15.50 30.46
C VAL A 200 -0.12 14.23 31.31
N SER A 201 -1.33 13.85 31.72
CA SER A 201 -1.61 12.67 32.52
C SER A 201 -0.82 11.46 32.02
N LEU A 202 -0.10 10.79 32.93
CA LEU A 202 0.70 9.57 32.70
C LEU A 202 -0.10 8.49 31.96
N THR A 203 -1.42 8.47 32.10
CA THR A 203 -2.34 7.56 31.40
C THR A 203 -2.29 7.72 29.87
N THR A 204 -2.11 8.95 29.36
CA THR A 204 -1.99 9.22 27.91
C THR A 204 -0.61 8.79 27.36
N CYS A 205 0.41 8.75 28.22
CA CYS A 205 1.75 8.28 27.86
C CYS A 205 1.80 6.74 27.88
N LEU A 206 1.19 6.09 28.87
CA LEU A 206 1.06 4.63 28.97
C LEU A 206 0.20 4.03 27.85
N LEU A 207 -0.89 4.70 27.44
CA LEU A 207 -1.68 4.28 26.28
C LEU A 207 -0.92 4.40 24.94
N ARG A 208 0.13 5.24 24.88
CA ARG A 208 1.00 5.38 23.71
C ARG A 208 2.15 4.37 23.71
N ASP A 209 2.52 3.84 24.88
CA ASP A 209 3.59 2.85 25.06
C ASP A 209 3.11 1.40 24.89
N GLY A 210 1.79 1.17 24.92
CA GLY A 210 1.17 -0.12 24.58
C GLY A 210 1.55 -0.70 23.21
N GLN A 211 2.01 0.13 22.26
CA GLN A 211 2.54 -0.33 20.98
C GLN A 211 4.02 -0.77 21.03
N HIS A 212 4.80 -0.29 22.01
CA HIS A 212 6.20 -0.69 22.19
C HIS A 212 6.32 -2.11 22.74
N HIS A 213 5.44 -2.52 23.64
CA HIS A 213 5.42 -3.89 24.17
C HIS A 213 5.05 -4.92 23.10
N LEU A 214 4.14 -4.56 22.17
CA LEU A 214 3.70 -5.44 21.08
C LEU A 214 4.83 -5.64 20.05
N PHE A 215 5.62 -4.61 19.78
CA PHE A 215 6.80 -4.69 18.90
C PHE A 215 7.98 -5.40 19.57
N HIS A 216 8.21 -5.18 20.87
CA HIS A 216 9.20 -5.94 21.62
C HIS A 216 8.84 -7.41 21.69
N SER A 217 7.56 -7.77 21.89
CA SER A 217 7.12 -9.18 21.91
C SER A 217 7.21 -9.88 20.55
N PHE A 218 7.11 -9.15 19.44
CA PHE A 218 7.31 -9.70 18.08
C PHE A 218 8.80 -9.92 17.77
N VAL A 219 9.69 -9.09 18.30
CA VAL A 219 11.15 -9.23 18.17
C VAL A 219 11.71 -10.23 19.19
N SER A 220 11.13 -10.34 20.37
CA SER A 220 11.57 -11.27 21.43
C SER A 220 10.95 -12.67 21.35
N GLY A 221 10.06 -12.93 20.37
CA GLY A 221 9.49 -14.26 20.12
C GLY A 221 10.47 -15.33 19.63
N GLN A 222 11.76 -14.99 19.47
CA GLN A 222 12.83 -15.95 19.15
C GLN A 222 13.67 -16.40 20.37
N HIS A 223 13.37 -15.94 21.60
CA HIS A 223 14.03 -16.48 22.77
C HIS A 223 13.18 -16.36 24.04
N SER A 224 12.77 -17.51 24.58
CA SER A 224 12.16 -17.67 25.90
C SER A 224 12.99 -18.72 26.65
N PRO A 225 12.98 -18.79 27.99
CA PRO A 225 12.61 -17.79 29.00
C PRO A 225 13.78 -17.48 29.95
N ASP A 226 13.63 -16.44 30.77
CA ASP A 226 14.09 -16.34 32.17
C ASP A 226 14.48 -14.90 32.52
N ALA A 227 13.57 -14.19 33.18
CA ALA A 227 13.90 -13.34 34.33
C ALA A 227 12.61 -12.74 34.92
N ASN A 228 12.29 -13.28 36.09
CA ASN A 228 11.45 -12.73 37.14
C ASN A 228 11.77 -11.25 37.49
N LEU A 229 10.71 -10.53 37.92
CA LEU A 229 10.71 -9.42 38.90
C LEU A 229 11.41 -8.11 38.43
N GLN A 230 11.02 -6.88 38.76
CA GLN A 230 10.15 -6.30 39.77
C GLN A 230 10.06 -4.78 39.49
N PHE A 231 8.89 -4.17 39.77
CA PHE A 231 8.63 -2.75 40.09
C PHE A 231 9.07 -1.66 39.07
N CYS A 232 8.28 -0.64 38.76
CA CYS A 232 7.26 0.08 39.51
C CYS A 232 6.23 0.70 38.56
#